data_AF-A0A929L4R9-F1
#
_entry.id   AF-A0A929L4R9-F1
#
_cell.length_a   1.000
_cell.length_b   1.000
_cell.length_c   1.000
_cell.angle_alpha   90.00
_cell.angle_beta   90.00
_cell.angle_gamma   90.00
#
_symmetry.space_group_name_H-M   'P 1'
#
loop_
_entity.id
_entity.type
_entity.pdbx_description
1 polymer ?
#
loop_
_entity_poly.entity_id
_entity_poly.type
_entity_poly.pdbx_seq_one_letter_code
_entity_poly.pdbx_strand_id
1 'polypeptide(L)'
;MSEYDELGQWNYVIYPNKSSSYLVTAPKLLMNLNFYGINLSLLSQFMPIQYTKVREGGLENKPEALIKDRIRNTIDEYVFATNQQLL
;
A
#
# COMPACT_ATOMS: atom_id res chain seq x y z
N MET A 1 2.27 -22.20 2.41
CA MET A 1 1.83 -22.72 3.72
C MET A 1 2.24 -21.67 4.75
N SER A 2 1.30 -21.16 5.56
CA SER A 2 1.58 -20.14 6.58
C SER A 2 2.47 -20.74 7.66
N GLU A 3 3.59 -20.09 7.96
CA GLU A 3 4.50 -20.51 9.03
C GLU A 3 4.58 -19.39 10.07
N TYR A 4 4.15 -19.69 11.29
CA TYR A 4 4.28 -18.81 12.44
C TYR A 4 5.69 -19.01 13.03
N ASP A 5 6.32 -17.96 13.54
CA ASP A 5 7.53 -18.18 14.36
C ASP A 5 7.21 -18.83 15.72
N GLU A 6 8.28 -19.17 16.44
CA GLU A 6 8.25 -19.68 17.81
C GLU A 6 7.54 -18.75 18.81
N LEU A 7 7.29 -17.49 18.44
CA LEU A 7 6.57 -16.50 19.25
C LEU A 7 5.09 -16.33 18.81
N GLY A 8 4.62 -17.12 17.84
CA GLY A 8 3.26 -17.06 17.31
C GLY A 8 2.98 -15.82 16.47
N GLN A 9 4.00 -15.07 16.06
CA GLN A 9 3.84 -13.94 15.16
C GLN A 9 3.83 -14.39 13.70
N TRP A 10 2.99 -13.70 12.92
CA TRP A 10 2.90 -13.91 11.48
C TRP A 10 4.20 -13.44 10.82
N ASN A 11 5.01 -14.40 10.36
CA ASN A 11 6.08 -14.09 9.44
C ASN A 11 5.56 -14.12 8.01
N TYR A 12 5.76 -13.02 7.29
CA TYR A 12 5.53 -13.00 5.85
C TYR A 12 6.46 -14.02 5.19
N VAL A 13 5.93 -15.19 4.84
CA VAL A 13 6.65 -16.18 4.04
C VAL A 13 6.71 -15.68 2.60
N ILE A 14 7.76 -14.93 2.29
CA ILE A 14 8.04 -14.47 0.92
C ILE A 14 8.89 -15.55 0.23
N TYR A 15 8.27 -16.43 -0.57
CA TYR A 15 9.00 -17.40 -1.41
C TYR A 15 9.50 -16.75 -2.72
N PRO A 16 10.70 -17.10 -3.24
CA PRO A 16 11.99 -16.97 -2.56
C PRO A 16 12.94 -16.05 -3.35
N ASN A 17 13.53 -15.06 -2.66
CA ASN A 17 14.83 -14.51 -3.02
C ASN A 17 15.60 -14.24 -1.73
N LYS A 18 16.55 -15.12 -1.40
CA LYS A 18 17.42 -15.03 -0.22
C LYS A 18 18.53 -13.96 -0.32
N SER A 19 18.54 -13.14 -1.38
CA SER A 19 19.46 -11.99 -1.56
C SER A 19 18.80 -10.65 -1.18
N SER A 20 17.48 -10.59 -1.07
CA SER A 20 16.77 -9.33 -0.90
C SER A 20 16.54 -9.01 0.58
N SER A 21 17.18 -7.95 1.08
CA SER A 21 16.93 -7.37 2.41
C SER A 21 15.66 -6.51 2.39
N TYR A 22 14.52 -7.12 2.04
CA TYR A 22 13.23 -6.43 1.84
C TYR A 22 12.66 -5.80 3.12
N LEU A 23 12.89 -6.43 4.28
CA LEU A 23 12.46 -5.93 5.59
C LEU A 23 13.07 -4.56 5.91
N VAL A 24 14.26 -4.28 5.37
CA VAL A 24 14.98 -3.01 5.59
C VAL A 24 14.71 -2.03 4.45
N THR A 25 14.50 -2.53 3.23
CA THR A 25 14.36 -1.69 2.03
C THR A 25 12.99 -0.99 1.95
N ALA A 26 11.89 -1.69 2.24
CA ALA A 26 10.56 -1.09 2.13
C ALA A 26 10.35 0.07 3.13
N PRO A 27 10.70 -0.05 4.43
CA PRO A 27 10.62 1.07 5.35
C PRO A 27 11.51 2.26 4.93
N LYS A 28 12.71 1.98 4.41
CA LYS A 28 13.63 3.02 3.93
C LYS A 28 13.05 3.81 2.74
N LEU A 29 12.38 3.12 1.82
CA LEU A 29 11.69 3.77 0.70
C LEU A 29 10.56 4.67 1.20
N LEU A 30 9.72 4.18 2.12
CA LEU A 30 8.62 4.97 2.69
C LEU A 30 9.14 6.22 3.41
N MET A 31 10.22 6.08 4.17
CA MET A 31 10.87 7.20 4.84
C MET A 31 11.36 8.25 3.85
N ASN A 32 12.04 7.83 2.77
CA ASN A 32 12.50 8.76 1.73
C ASN A 32 11.34 9.50 1.05
N LEU A 33 10.28 8.78 0.69
CA LEU A 33 9.11 9.40 0.04
C LEU A 33 8.36 10.35 0.99
N ASN A 34 8.33 10.06 2.29
CA ASN A 34 7.81 11.00 3.29
C ASN A 34 8.67 12.25 3.43
N PHE A 35 10.00 12.11 3.37
CA PHE A 35 10.92 13.23 3.56
C PHE A 35 10.97 14.16 2.34
N TYR A 36 11.12 13.60 1.14
CA TYR A 36 11.24 14.38 -0.10
C TYR A 36 9.88 14.75 -0.71
N GLY A 37 8.80 14.11 -0.27
CA GLY A 37 7.47 14.24 -0.85
C GLY A 37 7.35 13.50 -2.19
N ILE A 38 6.11 13.35 -2.67
CA ILE A 38 5.79 12.66 -3.91
C ILE A 38 5.38 13.70 -4.97
N ASN A 39 6.07 13.70 -6.11
CA ASN A 39 5.72 14.56 -7.23
C ASN A 39 4.39 14.10 -7.87
N LEU A 40 3.46 15.04 -8.07
CA LEU A 40 2.15 14.78 -8.65
C LEU A 40 2.20 14.20 -10.07
N SER A 41 3.21 14.55 -10.87
CA SER A 41 3.39 13.99 -12.21
C SER A 41 3.70 12.49 -12.15
N LEU A 42 4.56 12.08 -11.21
CA LEU A 42 4.84 10.65 -10.97
C LEU A 42 3.61 9.94 -10.40
N LEU A 43 2.86 10.61 -9.51
CA LEU A 43 1.63 10.05 -8.99
C LEU A 43 0.60 9.79 -10.09
N SER A 44 0.45 10.71 -11.05
CA SER A 44 -0.41 10.50 -12.22
C SER A 44 0.03 9.33 -13.09
N GLN A 45 1.34 9.09 -13.22
CA GLN A 45 1.89 8.02 -14.04
C GLN A 45 1.67 6.63 -13.42
N PHE A 46 1.80 6.51 -12.09
CA PHE A 46 1.81 5.21 -11.41
C PHE A 46 0.53 4.92 -10.60
N MET A 47 -0.19 5.95 -10.14
CA MET A 47 -1.39 5.83 -9.32
C MET A 47 -2.45 6.86 -9.74
N PRO A 48 -3.03 6.74 -10.95
CA PRO A 48 -3.91 7.76 -11.53
C PRO A 48 -5.18 8.01 -10.70
N ILE A 49 -5.77 6.98 -10.08
CA ILE A 49 -6.95 7.13 -9.22
C ILE A 49 -6.60 7.96 -7.98
N GLN A 50 -5.49 7.64 -7.33
CA GLN A 50 -5.02 8.37 -6.15
C GLN A 50 -4.60 9.81 -6.50
N TYR A 51 -4.02 10.03 -7.68
CA TYR A 51 -3.70 11.37 -8.17
C TYR A 51 -4.94 12.27 -8.20
N THR A 52 -6.06 11.79 -8.76
CA THR A 52 -7.32 12.55 -8.78
C THR A 52 -7.77 12.90 -7.36
N LYS A 53 -7.80 11.91 -6.45
CA LYS A 53 -8.19 12.14 -5.05
C LYS A 53 -7.27 13.14 -4.33
N VAL A 54 -5.96 13.10 -4.57
CA VAL A 54 -4.99 14.05 -4.00
C VAL A 54 -5.21 15.46 -4.57
N ARG A 55 -5.42 15.57 -5.88
CA ARG A 55 -5.69 16.85 -6.57
C ARG A 55 -6.97 17.52 -6.09
N GLU A 56 -7.98 16.72 -5.80
CA GLU A 56 -9.29 17.17 -5.30
C GLU A 56 -9.30 17.40 -3.77
N GLY A 57 -8.20 17.10 -3.07
CA GLY A 57 -8.10 17.25 -1.62
C GLY A 57 -8.77 16.15 -0.80
N GLY A 58 -9.27 15.10 -1.44
CA GLY A 58 -9.89 13.93 -0.80
C GLY A 58 -8.90 12.88 -0.26
N LEU A 59 -7.60 13.02 -0.58
CA LEU A 59 -6.53 12.13 -0.10
C LEU A 59 -5.25 12.92 0.18
N GLU A 60 -4.57 12.59 1.28
CA GLU A 60 -3.28 13.19 1.61
C GLU A 60 -2.18 12.63 0.70
N ASN A 61 -1.28 13.49 0.20
CA ASN A 61 -0.13 13.09 -0.62
C ASN A 61 1.01 12.47 0.23
N LYS A 62 0.67 11.47 1.05
CA LYS A 62 1.61 10.70 1.87
C LYS A 62 1.65 9.23 1.41
N PRO A 63 2.83 8.59 1.38
CA PRO A 63 2.98 7.19 0.99
C PRO A 63 2.01 6.25 1.69
N GLU A 64 1.84 6.40 3.02
CA GLU A 64 0.96 5.54 3.81
C GLU A 64 -0.51 5.71 3.45
N ALA A 65 -0.96 6.95 3.20
CA ALA A 65 -2.32 7.25 2.79
C ALA A 65 -2.62 6.67 1.40
N LEU A 66 -1.67 6.83 0.47
CA LEU A 66 -1.74 6.28 -0.89
C LEU A 66 -1.84 4.75 -0.89
N ILE A 67 -1.02 4.07 -0.07
CA ILE A 67 -1.03 2.60 0.04
C ILE A 67 -2.37 2.12 0.61
N LYS A 68 -2.86 2.74 1.69
CA LYS A 68 -4.15 2.38 2.30
C LYS A 68 -5.31 2.58 1.32
N ASP A 69 -5.31 3.70 0.58
CA ASP A 69 -6.34 3.96 -0.43
C ASP A 69 -6.29 2.92 -1.56
N ARG A 70 -5.09 2.51 -2.00
CA ARG A 70 -4.95 1.46 -3.01
C ARG A 70 -5.48 0.12 -2.55
N ILE A 71 -5.25 -0.27 -1.29
CA ILE A 71 -5.81 -1.49 -0.70
C ILE A 71 -7.33 -1.39 -0.62
N ARG A 72 -7.86 -0.24 -0.19
CA ARG A 72 -9.31 0.00 -0.13
C ARG A 72 -9.95 -0.16 -1.51
N ASN A 73 -9.37 0.41 -2.56
CA ASN A 73 -9.91 0.26 -3.92
C ASN A 73 -10.11 -1.23 -4.30
N THR A 74 -9.16 -2.10 -3.94
CA THR A 74 -9.30 -3.55 -4.18
C THR A 74 -10.42 -4.14 -3.33
N ILE A 75 -10.52 -3.78 -2.05
CA ILE A 75 -11.60 -4.25 -1.17
C ILE A 75 -12.97 -3.79 -1.69
N ASP A 76 -13.07 -2.55 -2.17
CA ASP A 76 -14.32 -1.98 -2.68
C ASP A 76 -14.83 -2.78 -3.89
N GLU A 77 -13.95 -3.30 -4.75
CA GLU A 77 -14.33 -4.21 -5.84
C GLU A 77 -14.96 -5.51 -5.32
N TYR A 78 -14.42 -6.08 -4.23
CA TYR A 78 -15.00 -7.25 -3.60
C TYR A 78 -16.34 -6.94 -2.93
N VAL A 79 -16.44 -5.84 -2.18
CA VAL A 79 -17.69 -5.41 -1.52
C VAL A 79 -18.78 -5.17 -2.57
N PHE A 80 -18.43 -4.51 -3.67
CA PHE A 80 -19.34 -4.29 -4.79
C PHE A 80 -19.79 -5.62 -5.43
N ALA A 81 -18.86 -6.53 -5.69
CA ALA A 81 -19.17 -7.82 -6.30
C ALA A 81 -20.01 -8.74 -5.40
N THR A 82 -19.82 -8.68 -4.09
CA THR A 82 -20.56 -9.50 -3.11
C THR A 82 -21.88 -8.88 -2.68
N ASN A 83 -22.16 -7.63 -3.11
CA ASN A 83 -23.34 -6.87 -2.71
C ASN A 83 -23.49 -6.78 -1.18
N GLN A 84 -22.37 -6.81 -0.44
CA GLN A 84 -22.35 -6.63 1.00
C GLN A 84 -22.79 -5.19 1.30
N GLN A 85 -24.09 -5.01 1.56
CA GLN A 85 -24.60 -3.80 2.17
C GLN A 85 -23.95 -3.71 3.56
N LEU A 86 -23.09 -2.70 3.76
CA LEU A 86 -22.67 -2.29 5.08
C LEU A 86 -23.95 -1.93 5.85
N LEU A 87 -24.36 -2.82 6.76
CA LEU A 87 -25.45 -2.63 7.71
C LEU A 87 -25.15 -1.47 8.67
#